data_AF-A0A5C9CN00-F1
#
_entry.id   AF-A0A5C9CN00-F1
#
_cell.length_a   1.000
_cell.length_b   1.000
_cell.length_c   1.000
_cell.angle_alpha   90.00
_cell.angle_beta   90.00
_cell.angle_gamma   90.00
#
_symmetry.space_group_name_H-M   'P 1'
#
loop_
_entity.id
_entity.type
_entity.pdbx_description
1 polymer ?
#
loop_
_entity_poly.entity_id
_entity_poly.type
_entity_poly.pdbx_seq_one_letter_code
_entity_poly.pdbx_strand_id
1 'polypeptide(L)'
;MKLQKTDKARLELQPGVRTLGQRERALLLLSDGQKTIRDVKPFFDAQLEQMVTHLVSEGYLERIEPERPAGSGIRPIASKPTANNTAGSVEPIPEPVTPKVSADQFDGKRSLATTRMFLFDMSERMFARRDPVMADEFREALRHAKDRESMLEVSRNMITEIERVAGHERADSISERIAMLLPVAA
;
A
#
# COMPACT_ATOMS: atom_id res chain seq x y z
N MET A 1 -1.55 -28.21 -6.31
CA MET A 1 -1.11 -27.07 -7.15
C MET A 1 -0.86 -25.86 -6.27
N LYS A 2 0.38 -25.39 -6.22
CA LYS A 2 0.75 -24.13 -5.54
C LYS A 2 0.76 -23.01 -6.58
N LEU A 3 0.38 -21.80 -6.16
CA LEU A 3 0.44 -20.61 -6.98
C LEU A 3 1.60 -19.75 -6.50
N GLN A 4 2.53 -19.45 -7.39
CA GLN A 4 3.63 -18.51 -7.13
C GLN A 4 3.42 -17.26 -7.98
N LYS A 5 3.45 -16.09 -7.33
CA LYS A 5 3.44 -14.81 -8.03
C LYS A 5 4.78 -14.56 -8.73
N THR A 6 4.72 -14.12 -9.98
CA THR A 6 5.89 -13.76 -10.80
C THR A 6 6.38 -12.34 -10.48
N ASP A 7 7.53 -11.94 -11.01
CA ASP A 7 8.01 -10.55 -10.89
C ASP A 7 7.04 -9.55 -11.54
N LYS A 8 6.31 -9.95 -12.60
CA LYS A 8 5.24 -9.15 -13.22
C LYS A 8 4.11 -8.86 -12.22
N ALA A 9 3.73 -9.86 -11.42
CA ALA A 9 2.73 -9.67 -10.36
C ALA A 9 3.25 -8.79 -9.22
N ARG A 10 4.53 -8.88 -8.88
CA ARG A 10 5.15 -7.98 -7.88
C ARG A 10 5.14 -6.53 -8.34
N LEU A 11 5.41 -6.27 -9.63
CA LEU A 11 5.32 -4.93 -10.22
C LEU A 11 3.89 -4.39 -10.18
N GLU A 12 2.88 -5.20 -10.52
CA GLU A 12 1.47 -4.77 -10.42
C GLU A 12 1.04 -4.47 -8.99
N LEU A 13 1.53 -5.23 -8.02
CA LEU A 13 1.21 -5.00 -6.61
C LEU A 13 1.82 -3.71 -6.03
N GLN A 14 2.73 -3.05 -6.75
CA GLN A 14 3.30 -1.78 -6.31
C GLN A 14 2.24 -0.67 -6.22
N PRO A 15 2.39 0.26 -5.26
CA PRO A 15 1.55 1.44 -5.20
C PRO A 15 1.76 2.30 -6.45
N GLY A 16 0.67 2.61 -7.16
CA GLY A 16 0.69 3.45 -8.38
C GLY A 16 0.38 2.69 -9.68
N VAL A 17 0.45 1.36 -9.69
CA VAL A 17 0.07 0.53 -10.85
C VAL A 17 -1.25 -0.19 -10.56
N ARG A 18 -2.25 -0.02 -11.43
CA ARG A 18 -3.58 -0.63 -11.29
C ARG A 18 -4.15 -1.06 -12.64
N THR A 19 -3.54 -2.07 -13.26
CA THR A 19 -4.12 -2.69 -14.45
C THR A 19 -5.11 -3.80 -14.07
N LEU A 20 -4.83 -4.50 -12.96
CA LEU A 20 -5.66 -5.59 -12.42
C LEU A 20 -6.74 -5.09 -11.45
N GLY A 21 -7.89 -5.78 -11.45
CA GLY A 21 -9.00 -5.52 -10.54
C GLY A 21 -8.69 -5.88 -9.07
N GLN A 22 -9.51 -5.38 -8.14
CA GLN A 22 -9.29 -5.60 -6.69
C GLN A 22 -9.24 -7.08 -6.31
N ARG A 23 -10.10 -7.92 -6.90
CA ARG A 23 -10.15 -9.37 -6.63
C ARG A 23 -8.90 -10.09 -7.14
N GLU A 24 -8.42 -9.74 -8.34
CA GLU A 24 -7.21 -10.32 -8.93
C GLU A 24 -5.97 -9.98 -8.11
N ARG A 25 -5.87 -8.73 -7.63
CA ARG A 25 -4.78 -8.32 -6.73
C ARG A 25 -4.82 -9.04 -5.38
N ALA A 26 -6.02 -9.22 -4.81
CA ALA A 26 -6.18 -10.00 -3.59
C ALA A 26 -5.71 -11.46 -3.78
N LEU A 27 -6.00 -12.05 -4.95
CA LEU A 27 -5.52 -13.38 -5.30
C LEU A 27 -3.98 -13.43 -5.43
N LEU A 28 -3.35 -12.41 -6.04
CA LEU A 28 -1.89 -12.31 -6.11
C LEU A 28 -1.24 -12.15 -4.72
N LEU A 29 -1.86 -11.39 -3.81
CA LEU A 29 -1.39 -11.24 -2.44
C LEU A 29 -1.44 -12.56 -1.66
N LEU A 30 -2.46 -13.38 -1.90
CA LEU A 30 -2.63 -14.70 -1.29
C LEU A 30 -1.76 -15.79 -1.94
N SER A 31 -1.29 -15.57 -3.17
CA SER A 31 -0.49 -16.51 -3.97
C SER A 31 1.02 -16.32 -3.81
N ASP A 32 1.49 -16.23 -2.55
CA ASP A 32 2.90 -16.07 -2.19
C ASP A 32 3.71 -17.40 -2.27
N GLY A 33 3.19 -18.44 -2.94
CA GLY A 33 3.80 -19.79 -2.95
C GLY A 33 3.52 -20.64 -1.70
N GLN A 34 2.94 -20.03 -0.65
CA GLN A 34 2.59 -20.72 0.61
C GLN A 34 1.20 -21.36 0.60
N LYS A 35 0.23 -20.77 -0.13
CA LYS A 35 -1.17 -21.24 -0.16
C LYS A 35 -1.47 -21.99 -1.45
N THR A 36 -2.25 -23.06 -1.34
CA THR A 36 -2.75 -23.78 -2.50
C THR A 36 -4.05 -23.16 -3.02
N ILE A 37 -4.41 -23.45 -4.28
CA ILE A 37 -5.70 -23.04 -4.87
C ILE A 37 -6.88 -23.44 -3.97
N ARG A 38 -6.78 -24.59 -3.28
CA ARG A 38 -7.81 -25.10 -2.38
C ARG A 38 -7.96 -24.27 -1.11
N ASP A 39 -6.86 -23.70 -0.61
CA ASP A 39 -6.85 -22.82 0.56
C ASP A 39 -7.41 -21.44 0.26
N VAL A 40 -7.25 -20.97 -0.99
CA VAL A 40 -7.80 -19.67 -1.42
C VAL A 40 -9.24 -19.78 -1.92
N LYS A 41 -9.68 -20.96 -2.37
CA LYS A 41 -11.06 -21.23 -2.81
C LYS A 41 -12.17 -20.79 -1.84
N PRO A 42 -12.09 -20.94 -0.51
CA PRO A 42 -13.15 -20.40 0.36
C PRO A 42 -13.24 -18.87 0.37
N PHE A 43 -12.20 -18.15 -0.07
CA PHE A 43 -12.16 -16.69 -0.11
C PHE A 43 -12.65 -16.11 -1.44
N PHE A 44 -12.83 -16.96 -2.45
CA PHE A 44 -13.25 -16.55 -3.79
C PHE A 44 -14.34 -17.50 -4.29
N ASP A 45 -15.46 -16.95 -4.74
CA ASP A 45 -16.58 -17.74 -5.27
C ASP A 45 -16.19 -18.52 -6.55
N ALA A 46 -17.19 -18.94 -7.33
CA ALA A 46 -17.02 -19.64 -8.59
C ALA A 46 -16.10 -18.94 -9.63
N GLN A 47 -15.74 -17.68 -9.43
CA GLN A 47 -14.85 -16.91 -10.31
C GLN A 47 -13.35 -17.19 -10.09
N LEU A 48 -12.95 -17.91 -9.03
CA LEU A 48 -11.53 -18.17 -8.74
C LEU A 48 -10.81 -18.86 -9.91
N GLU A 49 -11.39 -19.92 -10.45
CA GLU A 49 -10.78 -20.71 -11.53
C GLU A 49 -10.55 -19.87 -12.79
N GLN A 50 -11.49 -18.96 -13.09
CA GLN A 50 -11.40 -18.04 -14.23
C GLN A 50 -10.29 -17.01 -13.99
N MET A 51 -10.19 -16.44 -12.79
CA MET A 51 -9.14 -15.49 -12.43
C MET A 51 -7.75 -16.15 -12.42
N VAL A 52 -7.61 -17.34 -11.86
CA VAL A 52 -6.34 -18.08 -11.87
C VAL A 52 -5.91 -18.38 -13.30
N THR A 53 -6.84 -18.76 -14.18
CA THR A 53 -6.54 -19.02 -15.59
C THR A 53 -6.09 -17.75 -16.32
N HIS A 54 -6.79 -16.64 -16.10
CA HIS A 54 -6.42 -15.33 -16.66
C HIS A 54 -5.03 -14.88 -16.19
N LEU A 55 -4.77 -14.92 -14.88
CA LEU A 55 -3.51 -14.50 -14.30
C LEU A 55 -2.33 -15.39 -14.69
N VAL A 56 -2.56 -16.69 -14.92
CA VAL A 56 -1.53 -17.58 -15.44
C VAL A 56 -1.24 -17.28 -16.91
N SER A 57 -2.28 -17.06 -17.72
CA SER A 57 -2.13 -16.69 -19.14
C SER A 57 -1.39 -15.36 -19.32
N GLU A 58 -1.68 -14.38 -18.48
CA GLU A 58 -1.05 -13.07 -18.47
C GLU A 58 0.36 -13.08 -17.84
N GLY A 59 0.81 -14.22 -17.31
CA GLY A 59 2.13 -14.36 -16.70
C GLY A 59 2.27 -13.70 -15.32
N TYR A 60 1.17 -13.42 -14.64
CA TYR A 60 1.14 -12.93 -13.26
C TYR A 60 1.25 -14.06 -12.22
N LEU A 61 0.79 -15.26 -12.57
CA LEU A 61 0.88 -16.45 -11.72
C LEU A 61 1.59 -17.59 -12.45
N GLU A 62 2.48 -18.27 -11.73
CA GLU A 62 3.12 -19.50 -12.16
C GLU A 62 2.55 -20.65 -11.34
N ARG A 63 2.08 -21.70 -12.01
CA ARG A 63 1.59 -22.91 -11.36
C ARG A 63 2.80 -23.79 -11.04
N ILE A 64 3.10 -23.93 -9.76
CA ILE A 64 4.16 -24.83 -9.31
C ILE A 64 3.52 -26.12 -8.85
N GLU A 65 3.80 -27.19 -9.59
CA GLU A 65 3.55 -28.55 -9.14
C GLU A 65 4.50 -28.88 -7.98
N PRO A 66 4.02 -29.59 -6.94
CA PRO A 66 4.85 -29.93 -5.80
C PRO A 66 5.83 -31.05 -6.17
N GLU A 67 6.89 -30.71 -6.89
CA GLU A 67 8.08 -31.55 -6.97
C GLU A 67 9.05 -31.19 -5.82
N ARG A 68 9.66 -32.24 -5.27
CA ARG A 68 10.46 -32.30 -4.03
C ARG A 68 11.67 -31.33 -4.00
N PRO A 69 12.25 -31.06 -2.81
CA PRO A 69 13.27 -30.04 -2.63
C PRO A 69 14.68 -30.56 -3.00
N ALA A 70 15.41 -29.82 -3.84
CA ALA A 70 16.87 -29.74 -3.96
C ALA A 70 17.15 -28.57 -4.95
N GLY A 71 17.93 -27.54 -4.66
CA GLY A 71 19.33 -27.58 -4.28
C GLY A 71 20.22 -27.46 -5.53
N SER A 72 20.76 -26.25 -5.78
CA SER A 72 21.93 -25.89 -6.64
C SER A 72 21.91 -26.28 -8.13
N GLY A 73 22.01 -25.31 -9.05
CA GLY A 73 23.28 -24.82 -9.62
C GLY A 73 23.19 -24.83 -11.17
N ILE A 74 24.01 -24.21 -12.02
CA ILE A 74 25.30 -23.52 -11.98
C ILE A 74 25.40 -22.62 -13.25
N ARG A 75 26.20 -21.54 -13.20
CA ARG A 75 26.70 -20.71 -14.33
C ARG A 75 27.53 -21.51 -15.37
N PRO A 76 27.94 -20.90 -16.50
CA PRO A 76 29.37 -20.57 -16.69
C PRO A 76 29.57 -19.15 -17.28
N ILE A 77 30.45 -18.25 -16.78
CA ILE A 77 31.91 -18.03 -17.01
C ILE A 77 32.33 -18.05 -18.50
N ALA A 78 33.16 -17.19 -19.10
CA ALA A 78 34.13 -16.17 -18.67
C ALA A 78 34.35 -15.16 -19.85
N SER A 79 34.86 -13.93 -19.65
CA SER A 79 36.30 -13.63 -19.81
C SER A 79 36.67 -12.25 -19.22
N LYS A 80 37.79 -12.22 -18.47
CA LYS A 80 38.55 -11.06 -17.96
C LYS A 80 39.58 -10.59 -19.02
N PRO A 81 40.62 -9.75 -18.74
CA PRO A 81 40.85 -8.62 -17.80
C PRO A 81 41.34 -7.33 -18.55
N THR A 82 41.54 -6.15 -17.95
CA THR A 82 42.89 -5.65 -17.54
C THR A 82 42.80 -4.18 -17.05
N ALA A 83 43.18 -3.96 -15.78
CA ALA A 83 44.08 -2.91 -15.19
C ALA A 83 43.92 -1.41 -15.63
N ASN A 84 44.05 -0.37 -14.80
CA ASN A 84 44.76 -0.15 -13.54
C ASN A 84 44.37 1.20 -12.88
N ASN A 85 44.44 1.25 -11.55
CA ASN A 85 44.81 2.36 -10.64
C ASN A 85 44.23 3.79 -10.80
N THR A 86 43.66 4.36 -9.73
CA THR A 86 44.42 5.06 -8.66
C THR A 86 43.48 5.55 -7.55
N ALA A 87 43.98 5.50 -6.32
CA ALA A 87 43.37 5.79 -5.03
C ALA A 87 42.63 7.13 -4.86
N GLY A 88 41.60 7.12 -4.00
CA GLY A 88 41.03 8.32 -3.39
C GLY A 88 39.84 8.02 -2.46
N SER A 89 40.11 8.01 -1.14
CA SER A 89 39.18 8.19 0.00
C SER A 89 37.97 7.26 0.22
N VAL A 90 38.16 6.37 1.21
CA VAL A 90 37.35 6.13 2.42
C VAL A 90 35.88 6.62 2.43
N GLU A 91 34.92 5.68 2.46
CA GLU A 91 33.86 5.64 3.49
C GLU A 91 33.15 4.25 3.48
N PRO A 92 32.68 3.75 4.63
CA PRO A 92 32.32 2.34 4.84
C PRO A 92 30.89 1.98 4.39
N ILE A 93 30.79 0.82 3.73
CA ILE A 93 29.72 -0.20 3.75
C ILE A 93 28.26 0.28 3.93
N PRO A 94 27.36 -0.01 2.98
CA PRO A 94 25.98 -0.31 3.31
C PRO A 94 25.69 -1.81 3.15
N GLU A 95 25.38 -2.41 4.29
CA GLU A 95 24.72 -3.69 4.48
C GLU A 95 23.35 -3.77 3.76
N PRO A 96 22.84 -5.00 3.50
CA PRO A 96 21.71 -5.26 2.62
C PRO A 96 20.41 -4.58 3.09
N VAL A 97 19.81 -3.82 2.18
CA VAL A 97 18.49 -3.22 2.31
C VAL A 97 17.42 -4.31 2.44
N THR A 98 17.03 -4.57 3.68
CA THR A 98 15.74 -5.18 4.01
C THR A 98 14.61 -4.29 3.47
N PRO A 99 13.56 -4.84 2.84
CA PRO A 99 12.42 -4.02 2.45
C PRO A 99 11.69 -3.59 3.71
N LYS A 100 11.93 -2.35 4.15
CA LYS A 100 11.09 -1.66 5.12
C LYS A 100 9.67 -1.64 4.57
N VAL A 101 8.80 -2.41 5.22
CA VAL A 101 7.36 -2.16 5.26
C VAL A 101 7.19 -0.65 5.43
N SER A 102 6.65 0.03 4.41
CA SER A 102 6.22 1.43 4.53
C SER A 102 4.92 1.47 5.35
N ALA A 103 5.00 0.98 6.59
CA ALA A 103 4.22 1.53 7.66
C ALA A 103 4.95 2.83 8.01
N ASP A 104 4.38 3.94 7.58
CA ASP A 104 4.50 5.26 8.19
C ASP A 104 5.81 5.46 8.97
N GLN A 105 6.87 5.95 8.31
CA GLN A 105 7.97 6.58 9.04
C GLN A 105 7.43 7.91 9.61
N PHE A 106 6.66 7.75 10.68
CA PHE A 106 6.05 8.78 11.49
C PHE A 106 7.13 9.34 12.41
N ASP A 107 7.43 10.64 12.27
CA ASP A 107 8.45 11.33 13.09
C ASP A 107 8.01 11.53 14.56
N GLY A 108 6.98 10.81 15.04
CA GLY A 108 6.53 10.82 16.44
C GLY A 108 5.90 12.13 16.93
N LYS A 109 5.98 13.22 16.16
CA LYS A 109 5.53 14.55 16.57
C LYS A 109 4.09 14.78 16.13
N ARG A 110 3.17 14.78 17.10
CA ARG A 110 1.79 15.26 16.92
C ARG A 110 1.82 16.69 16.36
N SER A 111 1.48 16.87 15.09
CA SER A 111 1.66 18.13 14.35
C SER A 111 0.40 18.53 13.61
N LEU A 112 0.09 19.83 13.65
CA LEU A 112 -1.02 20.41 12.89
C LEU A 112 -0.85 20.21 11.39
N ALA A 113 0.39 20.27 10.89
CA ALA A 113 0.68 20.05 9.47
C ALA A 113 0.30 18.63 9.02
N THR A 114 0.70 17.62 9.81
CA THR A 114 0.36 16.22 9.54
C THR A 114 -1.14 15.97 9.60
N THR A 115 -1.81 16.55 10.60
CA THR A 115 -3.27 16.46 10.72
C THR A 115 -3.96 17.07 9.51
N ARG A 116 -3.51 18.26 9.07
CA ARG A 116 -4.07 18.96 7.91
C ARG A 116 -3.87 18.17 6.62
N MET A 117 -2.69 17.61 6.38
CA MET A 117 -2.46 16.73 5.23
C MET A 117 -3.39 15.51 5.24
N PHE A 118 -3.59 14.88 6.42
CA PHE A 118 -4.50 13.75 6.57
C PHE A 118 -5.96 14.13 6.27
N LEU A 119 -6.44 15.28 6.75
CA LEU A 119 -7.80 15.74 6.46
C LEU A 119 -7.98 16.07 4.97
N PHE A 120 -6.98 16.65 4.32
CA PHE A 120 -7.00 16.90 2.87
C PHE A 120 -7.12 15.59 2.07
N ASP A 121 -6.27 14.58 2.37
CA ASP A 121 -6.36 13.26 1.73
C ASP A 121 -7.72 12.60 1.96
N MET A 122 -8.25 12.69 3.19
CA MET A 122 -9.56 12.14 3.53
C MET A 122 -10.69 12.82 2.74
N SER A 123 -10.65 14.15 2.62
CA SER A 123 -11.64 14.91 1.86
C SER A 123 -11.67 14.48 0.38
N GLU A 124 -10.50 14.24 -0.21
CA GLU A 124 -10.35 13.80 -1.59
C GLU A 124 -10.83 12.35 -1.77
N ARG A 125 -10.40 11.45 -0.88
CA ARG A 125 -10.71 10.02 -0.99
C ARG A 125 -12.20 9.72 -0.76
N MET A 126 -12.87 10.46 0.13
CA MET A 126 -14.26 10.21 0.49
C MET A 126 -15.26 10.96 -0.39
N PHE A 127 -15.00 12.23 -0.71
CA PHE A 127 -16.01 13.10 -1.31
C PHE A 127 -15.77 13.35 -2.80
N ALA A 128 -14.53 13.39 -3.30
CA ALA A 128 -14.26 13.85 -4.68
C ALA A 128 -14.97 13.06 -5.80
N ARG A 129 -15.30 11.78 -5.56
CA ARG A 129 -16.03 10.94 -6.54
C ARG A 129 -17.55 11.00 -6.40
N ARG A 130 -18.06 11.31 -5.21
CA ARG A 130 -19.48 11.19 -4.86
C ARG A 130 -20.16 12.53 -4.72
N ASP A 131 -19.45 13.49 -4.12
CA ASP A 131 -19.86 14.87 -3.97
C ASP A 131 -18.65 15.81 -4.13
N PRO A 132 -18.32 16.20 -5.38
CA PRO A 132 -17.14 17.01 -5.65
C PRO A 132 -17.27 18.44 -5.11
N VAL A 133 -18.50 18.96 -4.95
CA VAL A 133 -18.75 20.29 -4.38
C VAL A 133 -18.39 20.27 -2.90
N MET A 134 -18.90 19.29 -2.16
CA MET A 134 -18.60 19.15 -0.73
C MET A 134 -17.12 18.87 -0.47
N ALA A 135 -16.44 18.15 -1.38
CA ALA A 135 -14.99 17.98 -1.33
C ALA A 135 -14.25 19.31 -1.45
N ASP A 136 -14.69 20.21 -2.33
CA ASP A 136 -14.08 21.53 -2.52
C ASP A 136 -14.33 22.44 -1.31
N GLU A 137 -15.55 22.44 -0.76
CA GLU A 137 -15.90 23.17 0.47
C GLU A 137 -15.01 22.76 1.64
N PHE A 138 -14.82 21.46 1.87
CA PHE A 138 -13.91 20.99 2.92
C PHE A 138 -12.46 21.36 2.63
N ARG A 139 -12.01 21.36 1.37
CA ARG A 139 -10.66 21.81 1.01
C ARG A 139 -10.45 23.29 1.27
N GLU A 140 -11.43 24.13 0.94
CA GLU A 140 -11.39 25.56 1.26
C GLU A 140 -11.42 25.79 2.76
N ALA A 141 -12.31 25.13 3.50
CA ALA A 141 -12.37 25.22 4.96
C ALA A 141 -11.05 24.81 5.61
N LEU A 142 -10.46 23.69 5.19
CA LEU A 142 -9.12 23.27 5.62
C LEU A 142 -8.04 24.26 5.21
N ARG A 143 -8.18 24.96 4.07
CA ARG A 143 -7.23 25.99 3.64
C ARG A 143 -7.23 27.16 4.62
N HIS A 144 -8.41 27.59 5.04
CA HIS A 144 -8.63 28.69 5.99
C HIS A 144 -8.30 28.32 7.45
N ALA A 145 -8.42 27.05 7.85
CA ALA A 145 -8.11 26.59 9.19
C ALA A 145 -6.59 26.58 9.50
N LYS A 146 -6.08 27.66 10.09
CA LYS A 146 -4.64 27.85 10.37
C LYS A 146 -4.22 27.51 11.81
N ASP A 147 -5.18 27.41 12.72
CA ASP A 147 -4.98 27.13 14.13
C ASP A 147 -5.65 25.81 14.54
N ARG A 148 -5.38 25.36 15.76
CA ARG A 148 -5.86 24.08 16.30
C ARG A 148 -7.38 24.03 16.43
N GLU A 149 -8.01 25.14 16.79
CA GLU A 149 -9.44 25.20 17.06
C GLU A 149 -10.22 25.14 15.75
N SER A 150 -9.85 25.97 14.77
CA SER A 150 -10.40 25.93 13.42
C SER A 150 -10.21 24.55 12.76
N MET A 151 -9.04 23.93 12.93
CA MET A 151 -8.78 22.58 12.41
C MET A 151 -9.67 21.52 13.06
N LEU A 152 -9.90 21.61 14.37
CA LEU A 152 -10.81 20.73 15.10
C LEU A 152 -12.25 20.90 14.65
N GLU A 153 -12.70 22.13 14.45
CA GLU A 153 -14.05 22.42 13.96
C GLU A 153 -14.29 21.82 12.57
N VAL A 154 -13.39 22.07 11.62
CA VAL A 154 -13.47 21.48 10.27
C VAL A 154 -13.43 19.95 10.35
N SER A 155 -12.57 19.38 11.20
CA SER A 155 -12.49 17.93 11.36
C SER A 155 -13.79 17.32 11.90
N ARG A 156 -14.46 17.98 12.86
CA ARG A 156 -15.75 17.52 13.41
C ARG A 156 -16.85 17.55 12.35
N ASN A 157 -16.95 18.65 11.62
CA ASN A 157 -17.92 18.79 10.52
C ASN A 157 -17.69 17.71 9.45
N MET A 158 -16.42 17.44 9.11
CA MET A 158 -16.07 16.39 8.17
C MET A 158 -16.40 14.99 8.69
N ILE A 159 -16.17 14.70 9.97
CA ILE A 159 -16.52 13.40 10.59
C ILE A 159 -18.03 13.17 10.57
N THR A 160 -18.85 14.17 10.91
CA THR A 160 -20.31 14.07 10.83
C THR A 160 -20.78 13.72 9.43
N GLU A 161 -20.14 14.27 8.40
CA GLU A 161 -20.51 13.97 7.03
C GLU A 161 -19.98 12.61 6.56
N ILE A 162 -18.79 12.20 7.02
CA ILE A 162 -18.28 10.84 6.82
C ILE A 162 -19.19 9.80 7.48
N GLU A 163 -19.72 10.06 8.66
CA GLU A 163 -20.66 9.19 9.37
C GLU A 163 -21.92 8.92 8.55
N ARG A 164 -22.47 9.97 7.92
CA ARG A 164 -23.63 9.84 7.02
C ARG A 164 -23.34 8.99 5.79
N VAL A 165 -22.14 9.10 5.22
CA VAL A 165 -21.80 8.44 3.95
C VAL A 165 -21.21 7.04 4.15
N ALA A 166 -20.51 6.81 5.26
CA ALA A 166 -19.67 5.63 5.51
C ALA A 166 -19.99 4.88 6.80
N GLY A 167 -20.88 5.40 7.65
CA GLY A 167 -21.31 4.79 8.91
C GLY A 167 -20.47 5.19 10.13
N HIS A 168 -21.06 5.01 11.31
CA HIS A 168 -20.50 5.38 12.61
C HIS A 168 -19.14 4.75 12.90
N GLU A 169 -18.97 3.44 12.65
CA GLU A 169 -17.71 2.74 12.94
C GLU A 169 -16.50 3.37 12.21
N ARG A 170 -16.72 3.83 10.98
CA ARG A 170 -15.66 4.48 10.21
C ARG A 170 -15.38 5.88 10.75
N ALA A 171 -16.42 6.63 11.11
CA ALA A 171 -16.30 7.96 11.70
C ALA A 171 -15.52 7.92 13.03
N ASP A 172 -15.81 6.97 13.90
CA ASP A 172 -15.10 6.75 15.17
C ASP A 172 -13.62 6.46 14.94
N SER A 173 -13.30 5.52 14.05
CA SER A 173 -11.89 5.16 13.75
C SER A 173 -11.07 6.35 13.23
N ILE A 174 -11.71 7.27 12.50
CA ILE A 174 -11.07 8.48 11.96
C ILE A 174 -10.91 9.52 13.07
N SER A 175 -11.91 9.67 13.94
CA SER A 175 -11.87 10.55 15.11
C SER A 175 -10.73 10.18 16.05
N GLU A 176 -10.58 8.90 16.38
CA GLU A 176 -9.47 8.39 17.21
C GLU A 176 -8.11 8.69 16.56
N ARG A 177 -7.99 8.50 15.25
CA ARG A 177 -6.75 8.80 14.52
C ARG A 177 -6.43 10.28 14.53
N ILE A 178 -7.42 11.16 14.37
CA ILE A 178 -7.22 12.62 14.47
C ILE A 178 -6.78 13.00 15.88
N ALA A 179 -7.36 12.40 16.93
CA ALA A 179 -6.95 12.62 18.31
C ALA A 179 -5.50 12.18 18.58
N MET A 180 -5.02 11.12 17.93
CA MET A 180 -3.61 10.69 18.01
C MET A 180 -2.65 11.64 17.27
N LEU A 181 -3.10 12.28 16.19
CA LEU A 181 -2.28 13.15 15.35
C LEU A 181 -2.22 14.59 15.84
N LEU A 182 -3.29 15.08 16.49
CA LEU A 182 -3.36 16.43 17.01
C LEU A 182 -2.43 16.62 18.22
N PRO A 183 -1.70 17.75 18.29
CA PRO A 183 -0.91 18.06 19.47
C PRO A 183 -1.80 18.11 20.72
N VAL A 184 -1.32 17.44 21.78
CA VAL A 184 -1.89 17.61 23.13
C VAL A 184 -1.69 19.06 23.49
N ALA A 185 -2.76 19.73 23.92
CA ALA A 185 -2.64 21.09 24.43
C ALA A 185 -1.59 21.10 25.54
N ALA A 186 -0.58 21.96 25.40
CA ALA A 186 0.41 22.23 26.43
C ALA A 186 -0.24 23.05 27.56
#